data_AF-A0A976KBP9-F1
#
_entry.id   AF-A0A976KBP9-F1
#
_cell.length_a   1.000
_cell.length_b   1.000
_cell.length_c   1.000
_cell.angle_alpha   90.00
_cell.angle_beta   90.00
_cell.angle_gamma   90.00
#
_symmetry.space_group_name_H-M   'P 1'
#
loop_
_entity.id
_entity.type
_entity.pdbx_description
1 polymer ?
#
loop_
_entity_poly.entity_id
_entity_poly.type
_entity_poly.pdbx_seq_one_letter_code
_entity_poly.pdbx_strand_id
1 'polypeptide(L)'
;MTKEQSFDPSPAAMPTAPDKKSFWGKLKKGLFMTHTEVLERLDAAMSGRAVLDEEVLEHLEEILISTDLGVETTLELIEKTRENAKGLAGGDIVRLRQMLVDEMAILLLDAPQPPARGDTTLVTLLVGVNGSGKTT
;
A
#
# COMPACT_ATOMS: atom_id res chain seq x y z
N MET A 1 -21.23 -51.82 -5.18
CA MET A 1 -19.82 -51.58 -5.55
C MET A 1 -19.76 -50.22 -6.22
N THR A 2 -19.36 -49.23 -5.45
CA THR A 2 -19.39 -47.80 -5.77
C THR A 2 -18.31 -47.50 -6.81
N LYS A 3 -18.68 -46.87 -7.94
CA LYS A 3 -17.73 -46.39 -8.95
C LYS A 3 -16.95 -45.22 -8.35
N GLU A 4 -15.65 -45.39 -8.18
CA GLU A 4 -14.72 -44.29 -7.97
C GLU A 4 -14.66 -43.46 -9.26
N GLN A 5 -15.19 -42.24 -9.21
CA GLN A 5 -14.95 -41.23 -10.25
C GLN A 5 -13.56 -40.64 -10.03
N SER A 6 -12.63 -41.00 -10.91
CA SER A 6 -11.32 -40.37 -11.02
C SER A 6 -11.49 -38.89 -11.40
N PHE A 7 -11.05 -38.00 -10.51
CA PHE A 7 -10.88 -36.58 -10.82
C PHE A 7 -9.58 -36.44 -11.61
N ASP A 8 -9.69 -36.10 -12.90
CA ASP A 8 -8.55 -35.84 -13.77
C ASP A 8 -8.39 -34.31 -13.90
N PRO A 9 -7.48 -33.67 -13.14
CA PRO A 9 -7.27 -32.25 -13.25
C PRO A 9 -6.45 -31.99 -14.52
N SER A 10 -7.16 -31.81 -15.64
CA SER A 10 -6.55 -31.19 -16.83
C SER A 10 -5.89 -29.87 -16.40
N PRO A 11 -4.58 -29.68 -16.64
CA PRO A 11 -3.91 -28.46 -16.26
C PRO A 11 -4.43 -27.36 -17.19
N ALA A 12 -5.39 -26.59 -16.70
CA ALA A 12 -5.79 -25.35 -17.34
C ALA A 12 -4.52 -24.52 -17.58
N ALA A 13 -4.23 -24.24 -18.85
CA ALA A 13 -3.08 -23.46 -19.26
C ALA A 13 -3.04 -22.17 -18.44
N MET A 14 -1.96 -21.96 -17.67
CA MET A 14 -1.81 -20.76 -16.84
C MET A 14 -1.82 -19.53 -17.75
N PRO A 15 -2.53 -18.46 -17.38
CA PRO A 15 -2.43 -17.19 -18.07
C PRO A 15 -0.97 -16.74 -18.09
N THR A 16 -0.44 -16.46 -19.28
CA THR A 16 0.89 -15.84 -19.43
C THR A 16 0.91 -14.50 -18.70
N ALA A 17 1.98 -14.25 -17.93
CA ALA A 17 2.10 -13.05 -17.11
C ALA A 17 1.81 -11.77 -17.93
N PRO A 18 0.97 -10.86 -17.42
CA PRO A 18 0.62 -9.64 -18.14
C PRO A 18 1.86 -8.78 -18.40
N ASP A 19 1.90 -8.10 -19.55
CA ASP A 19 2.92 -7.09 -19.84
C ASP A 19 2.96 -6.08 -18.67
N LYS A 20 4.13 -5.99 -18.03
CA LYS A 20 4.35 -5.13 -16.84
C LYS A 20 3.84 -3.72 -17.10
N LYS A 21 4.03 -3.16 -18.31
CA LYS A 21 3.56 -1.80 -18.65
C LYS A 21 2.03 -1.67 -18.60
N SER A 22 1.31 -2.70 -19.05
CA SER A 22 -0.16 -2.74 -18.99
C SER A 22 -0.67 -2.88 -17.56
N PHE A 23 -0.02 -3.71 -16.74
CA PHE A 23 -0.34 -3.87 -15.32
C PHE A 23 -0.14 -2.57 -14.53
N TRP A 24 1.02 -1.92 -14.70
CA TRP A 24 1.29 -0.62 -14.06
C TRP A 24 0.30 0.46 -14.48
N GLY A 25 -0.12 0.47 -15.75
CA GLY A 25 -1.15 1.39 -16.24
C GLY A 25 -2.50 1.19 -15.55
N LYS A 26 -2.94 -0.06 -15.37
CA LYS A 26 -4.18 -0.40 -14.65
C LYS A 26 -4.10 -0.02 -13.18
N LEU A 27 -2.98 -0.32 -12.53
CA LEU A 27 -2.76 0.02 -11.11
C LEU A 27 -2.80 1.53 -10.89
N LYS A 28 -2.03 2.31 -11.67
CA LYS A 28 -2.04 3.78 -11.59
C LYS A 28 -3.44 4.35 -11.80
N LYS A 29 -4.21 3.80 -12.74
CA LYS A 29 -5.59 4.23 -12.99
C LYS A 29 -6.49 3.93 -11.79
N GLY A 30 -6.36 2.77 -11.16
CA GLY A 30 -7.13 2.38 -9.98
C GLY A 30 -6.84 3.26 -8.76
N LEU A 31 -5.58 3.68 -8.59
CA LEU A 31 -5.13 4.52 -7.46
C LEU A 31 -5.24 6.02 -7.72
N PHE A 32 -5.63 6.45 -8.93
CA PHE A 32 -5.56 7.85 -9.34
C PHE A 32 -6.38 8.78 -8.43
N MET A 33 -7.58 8.36 -8.02
CA MET A 33 -8.46 9.14 -7.14
C MET A 33 -7.83 9.33 -5.75
N THR A 34 -7.44 8.24 -5.08
CA THR A 34 -6.79 8.28 -3.75
C THR A 34 -5.50 9.07 -3.78
N HIS A 35 -4.66 8.87 -4.80
CA HIS A 35 -3.42 9.62 -4.95
C HIS A 35 -3.66 11.13 -5.10
N THR A 36 -4.69 11.53 -5.85
CA THR A 36 -5.02 12.96 -6.04
C THR A 36 -5.50 13.58 -4.74
N GLU A 37 -6.41 12.91 -4.03
CA GLU A 37 -6.95 13.39 -2.75
C GLU A 37 -5.87 13.54 -1.66
N VAL A 38 -4.96 12.58 -1.55
CA VAL A 38 -3.84 12.65 -0.59
C VAL A 38 -2.89 13.79 -0.94
N LEU A 39 -2.56 13.98 -2.23
CA LEU A 39 -1.68 15.07 -2.63
C LEU A 39 -2.29 16.44 -2.43
N GLU A 40 -3.56 16.63 -2.76
CA GLU A 40 -4.23 17.92 -2.57
C GLU A 40 -4.27 18.30 -1.09
N ARG A 41 -4.53 17.34 -0.20
CA ARG A 41 -4.52 17.57 1.25
C ARG A 41 -3.11 17.87 1.77
N LEU A 42 -2.12 17.12 1.30
CA LEU A 42 -0.72 17.33 1.64
C LEU A 42 -0.25 18.73 1.18
N ASP A 43 -0.52 19.09 -0.07
CA ASP A 43 -0.17 20.41 -0.61
C ASP A 43 -0.88 21.55 0.14
N ALA A 44 -2.13 21.34 0.59
CA ALA A 44 -2.84 22.30 1.43
C ALA A 44 -2.21 22.46 2.82
N ALA A 45 -1.81 21.35 3.46
CA ALA A 45 -1.11 21.35 4.75
C ALA A 45 0.19 22.19 4.74
N MET A 46 0.85 22.20 3.58
CA MET A 46 2.16 22.80 3.39
C MET A 46 2.09 24.17 2.69
N SER A 47 0.91 24.58 2.22
CA SER A 47 0.71 25.86 1.54
C SER A 47 1.01 27.03 2.48
N GLY A 48 2.09 27.76 2.20
CA GLY A 48 2.53 28.91 2.99
C GLY A 48 3.58 28.62 4.08
N ARG A 49 3.99 27.35 4.28
CA ARG A 49 5.05 26.97 5.22
C ARG A 49 6.29 26.48 4.49
N ALA A 50 7.40 27.20 4.64
CA ALA A 50 8.67 26.89 3.98
C ALA A 50 9.59 25.98 4.80
N VAL A 51 9.19 25.63 6.02
CA VAL A 51 10.02 24.90 6.98
C VAL A 51 9.27 23.67 7.46
N LEU A 52 10.01 22.56 7.54
CA LEU A 52 9.54 21.32 8.14
C LEU A 52 9.57 21.53 9.66
N ASP A 53 8.41 21.81 10.23
CA ASP A 53 8.21 22.02 11.66
C ASP A 53 7.20 21.01 12.23
N GLU A 54 7.02 21.07 13.54
CA GLU A 54 6.12 20.17 14.26
C GLU A 54 4.66 20.31 13.78
N GLU A 55 4.24 21.53 13.45
CA GLU A 55 2.87 21.83 13.03
C GLU A 55 2.55 21.20 11.66
N VAL A 56 3.54 21.09 10.77
CA VAL A 56 3.40 20.38 9.49
C VAL A 56 3.25 18.86 9.72
N LEU A 57 4.01 18.28 10.65
CA LEU A 57 3.93 16.86 10.96
C LEU A 57 2.60 16.48 11.64
N GLU A 58 2.12 17.31 12.57
CA GLU A 58 0.80 17.13 13.20
C GLU A 58 -0.33 17.18 12.17
N HIS A 59 -0.31 18.16 11.26
CA HIS A 59 -1.35 18.25 10.22
C HIS A 59 -1.28 17.10 9.22
N LEU A 60 -0.07 16.60 8.93
CA LEU A 60 0.11 15.41 8.10
C LEU A 60 -0.46 14.16 8.78
N GLU A 61 -0.28 14.02 10.09
CA GLU A 61 -0.88 12.94 10.88
C GLU A 61 -2.41 12.94 10.75
N GLU A 62 -3.05 14.09 10.93
CA GLU A 62 -4.52 14.23 10.79
C GLU A 62 -5.00 13.81 9.40
N ILE A 63 -4.30 14.25 8.35
CA ILE A 63 -4.60 13.88 6.97
C ILE A 63 -4.50 12.37 6.80
N LEU A 64 -3.40 11.75 7.24
CA LEU A 64 -3.17 10.33 7.06
C LEU A 64 -4.20 9.48 7.81
N ILE A 65 -4.57 9.87 9.04
CA ILE A 65 -5.67 9.22 9.80
C ILE A 65 -6.99 9.30 9.04
N SER A 66 -7.28 10.44 8.38
CA SER A 66 -8.50 10.62 7.59
C SER A 66 -8.56 9.81 6.28
N THR A 67 -7.45 9.17 5.90
CA THR A 67 -7.29 8.42 4.62
C THR A 67 -7.32 6.91 4.78
N ASP A 68 -7.98 6.42 5.83
CA ASP A 68 -8.13 4.98 6.15
C ASP A 68 -6.81 4.23 6.46
N LEU A 69 -5.72 4.92 6.80
CA LEU A 69 -4.47 4.28 7.25
C LEU A 69 -4.54 3.73 8.67
N GLY A 70 -5.43 4.29 9.50
CA GLY A 70 -5.54 3.98 10.92
C GLY A 70 -4.53 4.72 11.79
N VAL A 71 -4.84 4.83 13.08
CA VAL A 71 -4.06 5.63 14.04
C VAL A 71 -2.68 5.05 14.28
N GLU A 72 -2.59 3.74 14.52
CA GLU A 72 -1.32 3.06 14.86
C GLU A 72 -0.28 3.19 13.73
N THR A 73 -0.67 2.81 12.51
CA THR A 73 0.17 2.94 11.32
C THR A 73 0.62 4.38 11.07
N THR A 74 -0.28 5.34 11.27
CA THR A 74 0.04 6.75 11.03
C THR A 74 1.05 7.28 12.05
N LEU A 75 0.86 6.97 13.33
CA LEU A 75 1.79 7.38 14.39
C LEU A 75 3.19 6.82 14.15
N GLU A 76 3.29 5.53 13.81
CA GLU A 76 4.58 4.91 13.47
C GLU A 76 5.26 5.62 12.29
N LEU A 77 4.49 5.89 11.23
CA LEU A 77 4.98 6.53 10.02
C LEU A 77 5.47 7.97 10.26
N ILE A 78 4.72 8.75 11.04
CA ILE A 78 5.07 10.13 11.39
C ILE A 78 6.31 10.17 12.28
N GLU A 79 6.41 9.30 13.29
CA GLU A 79 7.59 9.26 14.16
C GLU A 79 8.86 8.86 13.39
N LYS A 80 8.77 7.89 12.48
CA LYS A 80 9.90 7.52 11.62
C LYS A 80 10.32 8.64 10.69
N THR A 81 9.34 9.32 10.10
CA THR A 81 9.58 10.50 9.24
C THR A 81 10.23 11.63 10.03
N ARG A 82 9.77 11.88 11.26
CA ARG A 82 10.34 12.87 12.20
C ARG A 82 11.78 12.53 12.56
N GLU A 83 12.07 11.27 12.89
CA GLU A 83 13.43 10.79 13.19
C GLU A 83 14.38 11.05 12.02
N ASN A 84 13.96 10.75 10.80
CA ASN A 84 14.77 10.97 9.59
C ASN A 84 14.91 12.46 9.21
N ALA A 85 13.96 13.30 9.63
CA ALA A 85 14.03 14.74 9.44
C ALA A 85 14.99 15.43 10.42
N LYS A 86 15.28 14.83 11.60
CA LYS A 86 16.22 15.36 12.60
C LYS A 86 17.63 15.45 12.02
N GLY A 87 18.03 16.64 11.59
CA GLY A 87 19.35 16.92 11.01
C GLY A 87 19.30 17.56 9.63
N LEU A 88 18.11 17.68 9.04
CA LEU A 88 17.91 18.37 7.78
C LEU A 88 17.54 19.81 8.03
N ALA A 89 18.57 20.66 8.02
CA ALA A 89 18.37 22.10 8.02
C ALA A 89 17.79 22.53 6.65
N GLY A 90 16.58 23.08 6.67
CA GLY A 90 15.92 23.65 5.49
C GLY A 90 14.76 22.78 5.00
N GLY A 91 13.55 23.31 5.17
CA GLY A 91 12.32 22.69 4.69
C GLY A 91 12.32 22.59 3.17
N ASP A 92 12.36 21.35 2.69
CA ASP A 92 12.00 21.04 1.33
C ASP A 92 10.82 20.07 1.39
N ILE A 93 9.65 20.58 1.01
CA ILE A 93 8.39 19.83 0.90
C ILE A 93 8.57 18.56 0.07
N VAL A 94 9.34 18.65 -1.02
CA VAL A 94 9.62 17.51 -1.90
C VAL A 94 10.36 16.42 -1.12
N ARG A 95 11.26 16.84 -0.23
CA ARG A 95 12.05 15.93 0.60
C ARG A 95 11.21 15.29 1.71
N LEU A 96 10.32 16.04 2.36
CA LEU A 96 9.37 15.48 3.34
C LEU A 96 8.49 14.41 2.68
N ARG A 97 7.93 14.73 1.50
CA ARG A 97 7.14 13.77 0.72
C ARG A 97 7.95 12.52 0.39
N GLN A 98 9.20 12.67 -0.01
CA GLN A 98 10.05 11.53 -0.34
C GLN A 98 10.31 10.65 0.89
N MET A 99 10.58 11.24 2.05
CA MET A 99 10.75 10.47 3.30
C MET A 99 9.51 9.69 3.68
N LEU A 100 8.34 10.31 3.57
CA LEU A 100 7.08 9.64 3.85
C LEU A 100 6.90 8.43 2.93
N VAL A 101 7.17 8.59 1.63
CA VAL A 101 7.10 7.50 0.65
C VAL A 101 8.10 6.39 0.97
N ASP A 102 9.32 6.74 1.38
CA ASP A 102 10.37 5.78 1.72
C ASP A 102 9.97 4.96 2.96
N GLU A 103 9.43 5.60 4.00
CA GLU A 103 8.95 4.92 5.21
C GLU A 103 7.72 4.05 4.93
N MET A 104 6.77 4.52 4.12
CA MET A 104 5.65 3.69 3.65
C MET A 104 6.14 2.46 2.88
N ALA A 105 7.19 2.61 2.05
CA ALA A 105 7.76 1.49 1.31
C ALA A 105 8.42 0.47 2.25
N ILE A 106 9.12 0.92 3.29
CA ILE A 106 9.71 0.05 4.31
C ILE A 106 8.63 -0.78 5.01
N LEU A 107 7.55 -0.14 5.48
CA LEU A 107 6.43 -0.83 6.13
C LEU A 107 5.78 -1.87 5.20
N LEU A 108 5.60 -1.54 3.91
CA LEU A 108 5.04 -2.47 2.93
C LEU A 108 5.97 -3.65 2.62
N LEU A 109 7.28 -3.45 2.67
CA LEU A 109 8.27 -4.51 2.42
C LEU A 109 8.42 -5.47 3.59
N ASP A 110 8.17 -5.00 4.82
CA ASP A 110 8.16 -5.83 6.03
C ASP A 110 6.90 -6.70 6.16
N ALA A 111 5.86 -6.42 5.34
CA ALA A 111 4.64 -7.19 5.34
C ALA A 111 4.90 -8.69 5.04
N PRO A 112 4.18 -9.62 5.72
CA PRO A 112 4.34 -11.04 5.52
C PRO A 112 4.19 -11.41 4.03
N GLN A 113 5.25 -12.01 3.49
CA GLN A 113 5.25 -12.45 2.10
C GLN A 113 4.43 -13.73 1.96
N PRO A 114 3.72 -13.92 0.83
CA PRO A 114 3.05 -15.17 0.57
C PRO A 114 4.08 -16.32 0.52
N PRO A 115 3.69 -17.54 0.93
CA PRO A 115 4.60 -18.68 0.90
C PRO A 115 5.11 -18.93 -0.51
N ALA A 116 6.38 -19.33 -0.61
CA ALA A 116 6.98 -19.69 -1.88
C ALA A 116 6.18 -20.82 -2.54
N ARG A 117 5.97 -20.69 -3.86
CA ARG A 117 5.26 -21.69 -4.65
C ARG A 117 6.20 -22.88 -4.85
N GLY A 118 5.94 -23.98 -4.14
CA GLY A 118 6.66 -25.24 -4.30
C GLY A 118 6.02 -26.16 -5.34
N ASP A 119 6.58 -27.36 -5.50
CA ASP A 119 6.09 -28.40 -6.42
C ASP A 119 4.81 -29.11 -5.94
N THR A 120 4.33 -28.76 -4.75
CA THR A 120 3.11 -29.32 -4.16
C THR A 120 1.88 -28.48 -4.48
N THR A 121 0.72 -29.13 -4.55
CA THR A 121 -0.58 -28.44 -4.73
C THR A 121 -0.79 -27.36 -3.66
N LEU A 122 -0.93 -26.11 -4.10
CA LEU A 122 -1.27 -24.97 -3.25
C LEU A 122 -2.78 -24.94 -3.03
N VAL A 123 -3.22 -25.11 -1.78
CA VAL A 123 -4.63 -24.95 -1.38
C VAL A 123 -4.81 -23.61 -0.69
N THR A 124 -5.61 -22.71 -1.26
CA THR A 124 -5.92 -21.39 -0.70
C THR A 124 -7.36 -21.37 -0.19
N LEU A 125 -7.55 -21.15 1.12
CA LEU A 125 -8.88 -20.99 1.72
C LEU A 125 -9.24 -19.50 1.78
N LEU A 126 -10.24 -19.08 1.01
CA LEU A 126 -10.76 -17.71 1.02
C LEU A 126 -11.85 -17.58 2.10
N VAL A 127 -11.65 -16.68 3.05
CA VAL A 127 -12.58 -16.42 4.18
C VAL A 127 -13.00 -14.96 4.25
N GLY A 128 -14.16 -14.67 4.82
CA GLY A 128 -14.69 -13.30 4.98
C GLY A 128 -16.22 -13.22 4.94
N VAL A 129 -16.79 -12.06 5.25
CA VAL A 129 -18.25 -11.84 5.35
C VAL A 129 -18.96 -11.77 3.98
N ASN A 130 -20.28 -12.00 3.93
CA ASN A 130 -21.05 -11.89 2.69
C ASN A 130 -20.91 -10.49 2.06
N GLY A 131 -20.71 -10.42 0.74
CA GLY A 131 -20.53 -9.15 0.02
C GLY A 131 -19.09 -8.63 -0.12
N SER A 132 -18.09 -9.25 0.53
CA SER A 132 -16.68 -8.83 0.45
C SER A 132 -15.95 -9.23 -0.85
N GLY A 133 -16.67 -9.71 -1.87
CA GLY A 133 -16.07 -10.07 -3.17
C GLY A 133 -15.34 -11.42 -3.24
N LYS A 134 -15.46 -12.33 -2.27
CA LYS A 134 -14.75 -13.64 -2.27
C LYS A 134 -15.00 -14.52 -3.51
N THR A 135 -16.13 -14.33 -4.20
CA THR A 135 -16.52 -15.10 -5.39
C THR A 135 -16.11 -14.42 -6.69
N THR A 136 -15.78 -13.13 -6.64
CA THR A 136 -15.48 -12.28 -7.81
C THR A 136 -14.00 -12.37 -8.17
#